data_AF-A0AAU6IGD6-F1
#
_entry.id   AF-A0AAU6IGD6-F1
#
_cell.length_a   1.000
_cell.length_b   1.000
_cell.length_c   1.000
_cell.angle_alpha   90.00
_cell.angle_beta   90.00
_cell.angle_gamma   90.00
#
_symmetry.space_group_name_H-M   'P 1'
#
loop_
_entity.id
_entity.type
_entity.pdbx_description
1 polymer ?
#
loop_
_entity_poly.entity_id
_entity_poly.type
_entity_poly.pdbx_seq_one_letter_code
_entity_poly.pdbx_strand_id
1 'polypeptide(L)'
;MERTEHRGPNRPLPIRRRLLAVCTATVLALPGLAALSPAAHAADADLVRNGGFETGLDGWTCTAGAVVKTPVRSGGSALQATPAGSDNAQCSQTVTVRPDSSYTLAGYVRGSYVYLGASGTGTTDVSAWTQSAPDWQRLTTTFRTGPATTRVTIYTHGWYGTGAYYADDLSLVGPGADAGQPPAAPTGLTAGTVSSSTVALSWSPVTGATGYVLYRDGARVQTATGTSATVGGLTPSTAYGFQVAATNDAGESAKSATVTATTSAGSGGSTGLPPHALVGYLHASFANGSGYTRMADVPDSWDVIDLAFGEPTSTTSGDIRFTRCPVTDCPTVESDADFKAAIKAKQAAGKKVLISIGGQNGQVQLTTAAARDTFVSSVSKIIDTYGLDGLDIDFEGHSLSLDTNDTNFKSPTTPVIVNLISALKTLKARYGSGFVLTMAPETFFVQLGYQYYGTGKWGGQDPRAGAYLPVIYALRDDLTLLHVQDYNSGPIMGLDNQYHSMGGADFHIAMTDMLLTGFPVAGDTGNVFPPLRPDQVAIGMPASVNAGNGYVSPAEVDKALDCLTKGTNCGSYATHGTWPGLRGLMTWSVNWDRFAGWEFQRNFDGYFG
;
A
#
# COMPACT_ATOMS: atom_id res chain seq x y z
N MET A 1 4.70 66.22 53.14
CA MET A 1 3.86 65.87 54.31
C MET A 1 4.74 65.00 55.21
N GLU A 2 5.44 65.61 56.16
CA GLU A 2 5.08 65.62 57.61
C GLU A 2 4.98 64.18 58.17
N ARG A 3 5.62 63.76 59.27
CA ARG A 3 6.34 64.45 60.35
C ARG A 3 6.96 63.37 61.28
N THR A 4 8.17 63.64 61.80
CA THR A 4 8.66 63.48 63.21
C THR A 4 8.31 62.21 64.03
N GLU A 5 9.32 61.44 64.49
CA GLU A 5 10.02 61.54 65.83
C GLU A 5 9.17 61.04 67.02
N HIS A 6 9.62 60.47 68.14
CA HIS A 6 10.88 59.94 68.70
C HIS A 6 10.51 59.48 70.16
N ARG A 7 11.30 58.57 70.77
CA ARG A 7 11.40 58.27 72.24
C ARG A 7 10.17 57.63 72.91
N GLY A 8 10.28 56.71 73.87
CA GLY A 8 11.34 56.37 74.82
C GLY A 8 11.00 55.12 75.66
N PRO A 9 11.72 54.83 76.77
CA PRO A 9 12.12 53.48 77.18
C PRO A 9 11.48 52.95 78.49
N ASN A 10 11.56 51.64 78.78
CA ASN A 10 12.10 51.08 80.04
C ASN A 10 11.98 49.54 80.19
N ARG A 11 13.03 48.98 80.80
CA ARG A 11 13.41 47.59 81.21
C ARG A 11 12.43 46.94 82.24
N PRO A 12 12.63 45.70 82.79
CA PRO A 12 13.76 44.74 82.71
C PRO A 12 13.44 43.22 82.52
N LEU A 13 14.48 42.44 82.20
CA LEU A 13 14.56 40.95 82.19
C LEU A 13 14.71 40.37 83.61
N PRO A 14 14.55 39.03 83.82
CA PRO A 14 15.77 38.23 83.94
C PRO A 14 15.73 36.74 83.46
N ILE A 15 16.85 36.34 82.82
CA ILE A 15 17.69 35.17 83.14
C ILE A 15 17.15 33.75 82.84
N ARG A 16 17.78 33.05 81.87
CA ARG A 16 18.83 32.02 82.06
C ARG A 16 19.48 31.73 80.69
N ARG A 17 20.77 32.08 80.50
CA ARG A 17 21.96 31.19 80.58
C ARG A 17 21.90 30.07 79.51
N ARG A 18 22.89 29.85 78.64
CA ARG A 18 24.29 30.29 78.62
C ARG A 18 24.98 29.70 77.37
N LEU A 19 26.09 30.36 76.97
CA LEU A 19 27.25 29.86 76.20
C LEU A 19 27.06 29.75 74.68
N LEU A 20 27.95 30.20 73.80
CA LEU A 20 29.22 30.95 73.82
C LEU A 20 29.43 31.36 72.33
N ALA A 21 29.68 32.63 71.97
CA ALA A 21 31.00 33.23 71.67
C ALA A 21 31.79 32.52 70.53
N VAL A 22 32.49 33.17 69.60
CA VAL A 22 32.90 34.58 69.45
C VAL A 22 33.51 34.78 68.04
N CYS A 23 33.13 35.91 67.45
CA CYS A 23 33.88 36.94 66.71
C CYS A 23 35.05 36.61 65.74
N THR A 24 34.93 37.25 64.56
CA THR A 24 35.88 38.19 63.87
C THR A 24 37.25 37.64 63.40
N ALA A 25 37.85 38.03 62.27
CA ALA A 25 37.86 39.32 61.59
C ALA A 25 38.48 39.21 60.17
N THR A 26 38.08 40.16 59.29
CA THR A 26 38.88 40.93 58.31
C THR A 26 39.84 40.29 57.29
N VAL A 27 39.42 40.40 56.02
CA VAL A 27 40.09 40.99 54.82
C VAL A 27 41.61 40.81 54.65
N LEU A 28 41.98 40.15 53.55
CA LEU A 28 43.20 40.42 52.76
C LEU A 28 42.93 40.11 51.28
N ALA A 29 43.14 41.11 50.43
CA ALA A 29 43.17 40.97 48.98
C ALA A 29 44.59 40.60 48.52
N LEU A 30 44.72 39.60 47.66
CA LEU A 30 45.86 39.31 46.77
C LEU A 30 45.37 38.39 45.61
N PRO A 31 45.97 38.47 44.42
CA PRO A 31 45.41 37.95 43.17
C PRO A 31 45.66 36.44 43.04
N GLY A 32 44.57 35.67 42.98
CA GLY A 32 44.64 34.23 42.73
C GLY A 32 44.69 33.94 41.23
N LEU A 33 45.80 33.36 40.76
CA LEU A 33 45.84 32.61 39.52
C LEU A 33 44.68 31.58 39.54
N ALA A 34 43.64 31.83 38.76
CA ALA A 34 42.68 30.80 38.42
C ALA A 34 43.40 29.83 37.47
N ALA A 35 43.84 28.71 38.03
CA ALA A 35 44.21 27.53 37.26
C ALA A 35 43.08 27.25 36.26
N LEU A 36 43.40 27.34 34.97
CA LEU A 36 42.59 26.76 33.91
C LEU A 36 42.48 25.27 34.23
N SER A 37 41.38 24.89 34.87
CA SER A 37 40.95 23.51 34.87
C SER A 37 40.73 23.14 33.40
N PRO A 38 41.33 22.06 32.88
CA PRO A 38 40.96 21.59 31.56
C PRO A 38 39.45 21.38 31.57
N ALA A 39 38.75 21.96 30.59
CA ALA A 39 37.36 21.60 30.35
C ALA A 39 37.28 20.07 30.33
N ALA A 40 36.41 19.51 31.17
CA ALA A 40 36.12 18.09 31.16
C ALA A 40 35.75 17.71 29.72
N HIS A 41 36.63 16.97 29.04
CA HIS A 41 36.35 16.49 27.70
C HIS A 41 35.15 15.53 27.82
N ALA A 42 34.12 15.74 26.99
CA ALA A 42 33.04 14.77 26.86
C ALA A 42 33.66 13.40 26.56
N ALA A 43 33.18 12.34 27.24
CA ALA A 43 33.63 10.99 26.96
C ALA A 43 33.40 10.66 25.48
N ASP A 44 34.35 9.98 24.85
CA ASP A 44 34.21 9.52 23.46
C ASP A 44 32.94 8.67 23.34
N ALA A 45 32.14 8.96 22.31
CA ALA A 45 30.88 8.27 22.05
C ALA A 45 31.10 7.24 20.91
N ASP A 46 30.41 6.10 21.00
CA ASP A 46 30.27 5.22 19.85
C ASP A 46 29.25 5.82 18.87
N LEU A 47 29.70 6.10 17.66
CA LEU A 47 28.92 6.80 16.64
C LEU A 47 28.23 5.86 15.65
N VAL A 48 28.44 4.55 15.78
CA VAL A 48 27.81 3.56 14.90
C VAL A 48 26.37 3.31 15.35
N ARG A 49 25.43 3.46 14.42
CA ARG A 49 24.04 3.05 14.65
C ARG A 49 23.88 1.58 14.29
N ASN A 50 23.28 0.81 15.20
CA ASN A 50 22.95 -0.60 14.96
C ASN A 50 24.16 -1.45 14.53
N GLY A 51 25.32 -1.22 15.15
CA GLY A 51 26.57 -1.92 14.82
C GLY A 51 26.57 -3.42 15.14
N GLY A 52 25.69 -3.87 16.04
CA GLY A 52 25.41 -5.28 16.32
C GLY A 52 24.23 -5.85 15.53
N PHE A 53 23.64 -5.10 14.61
CA PHE A 53 22.60 -5.59 13.69
C PHE A 53 21.32 -6.19 14.33
N GLU A 54 21.02 -5.83 15.57
CA GLU A 54 19.85 -6.31 16.32
C GLU A 54 18.51 -5.82 15.76
N THR A 55 18.54 -4.72 15.01
CA THR A 55 17.36 -4.11 14.37
C THR A 55 17.36 -4.29 12.85
N GLY A 56 17.91 -5.42 12.38
CA GLY A 56 18.09 -5.69 10.96
C GLY A 56 19.23 -4.86 10.37
N LEU A 57 19.05 -4.38 9.13
CA LEU A 57 20.01 -3.49 8.46
C LEU A 57 19.68 -2.01 8.66
N ASP A 58 18.93 -1.65 9.71
CA ASP A 58 18.63 -0.24 10.01
C ASP A 58 19.92 0.57 10.11
N GLY A 59 20.01 1.65 9.33
CA GLY A 59 21.20 2.51 9.22
C GLY A 59 22.36 1.95 8.37
N TRP A 60 22.22 0.78 7.74
CA TRP A 60 23.26 0.14 6.92
C TRP A 60 22.78 -0.10 5.49
N THR A 61 23.63 0.21 4.51
CA THR A 61 23.41 -0.09 3.09
C THR A 61 24.36 -1.19 2.65
N CYS A 62 23.79 -2.32 2.20
CA CYS A 62 24.54 -3.49 1.75
C CYS A 62 24.25 -3.79 0.29
N THR A 63 25.27 -4.12 -0.50
CA THR A 63 25.09 -4.57 -1.89
C THR A 63 24.57 -6.01 -1.96
N ALA A 64 25.06 -6.88 -1.07
CA ALA A 64 24.66 -8.28 -0.98
C ALA A 64 24.75 -8.82 0.48
N GLY A 65 24.03 -8.18 1.40
CA GLY A 65 24.04 -8.50 2.83
C GLY A 65 22.66 -8.69 3.46
N ALA A 66 22.58 -9.51 4.50
CA ALA A 66 21.40 -9.74 5.32
C ALA A 66 21.81 -10.02 6.78
N VAL A 67 20.86 -9.93 7.71
CA VAL A 67 21.09 -10.31 9.11
C VAL A 67 20.81 -11.79 9.33
N VAL A 68 21.64 -12.43 10.15
CA VAL A 68 21.49 -13.83 10.57
C VAL A 68 21.28 -13.94 12.07
N LYS A 69 20.77 -15.11 12.50
CA LYS A 69 20.64 -15.51 13.92
C LYS A 69 21.75 -16.47 14.37
N THR A 70 22.51 -17.00 13.42
CA THR A 70 23.72 -17.79 13.66
C THR A 70 24.60 -17.76 12.41
N PRO A 71 25.92 -17.60 12.54
CA PRO A 71 26.65 -17.26 13.76
C PRO A 71 26.37 -15.82 14.23
N VAL A 72 26.45 -15.60 15.54
CA VAL A 72 26.34 -14.28 16.20
C VAL A 72 27.47 -14.18 17.23
N ARG A 73 28.11 -13.02 17.40
CA ARG A 73 29.17 -12.82 18.40
C ARG A 73 28.57 -12.38 19.72
N SER A 74 27.69 -11.39 19.69
CA SER A 74 26.93 -10.96 20.86
C SER A 74 25.52 -10.52 20.45
N GLY A 75 24.60 -10.48 21.42
CA GLY A 75 23.19 -10.20 21.11
C GLY A 75 22.49 -11.35 20.39
N GLY A 76 21.52 -11.02 19.55
CA GLY A 76 20.65 -11.93 18.84
C GLY A 76 20.83 -11.92 17.32
N SER A 77 21.65 -11.06 16.74
CA SER A 77 21.87 -11.00 15.29
C SER A 77 23.29 -10.58 14.91
N ALA A 78 23.68 -10.89 13.66
CA ALA A 78 24.92 -10.41 13.05
C ALA A 78 24.72 -10.20 11.55
N LEU A 79 25.60 -9.44 10.90
CA LEU A 79 25.62 -9.32 9.45
C LEU A 79 26.20 -10.59 8.81
N GLN A 80 25.58 -11.08 7.74
CA GLN A 80 26.16 -11.98 6.75
C GLN A 80 26.12 -11.30 5.38
N ALA A 81 27.24 -11.29 4.66
CA ALA A 81 27.30 -10.76 3.30
C ALA A 81 28.18 -11.65 2.41
N THR A 82 27.76 -11.85 1.16
CA THR A 82 28.37 -12.85 0.26
C THR A 82 28.82 -12.21 -1.05
N PRO A 83 30.14 -12.10 -1.29
CA PRO A 83 30.68 -11.61 -2.55
C PRO A 83 30.17 -12.43 -3.75
N ALA A 84 29.85 -11.77 -4.86
CA ALA A 84 29.36 -12.42 -6.07
C ALA A 84 29.81 -11.66 -7.33
N GLY A 85 30.40 -12.37 -8.29
CA GLY A 85 30.91 -11.75 -9.52
C GLY A 85 31.93 -10.64 -9.20
N SER A 86 31.62 -9.41 -9.63
CA SER A 86 32.41 -8.20 -9.37
C SER A 86 31.90 -7.37 -8.20
N ASP A 87 31.02 -7.91 -7.35
CA ASP A 87 30.58 -7.29 -6.09
C ASP A 87 31.31 -7.95 -4.91
N ASN A 88 31.95 -7.14 -4.07
CA ASN A 88 32.64 -7.58 -2.85
C ASN A 88 31.70 -7.67 -1.64
N ALA A 89 30.39 -7.50 -1.86
CA ALA A 89 29.33 -7.51 -0.86
C ALA A 89 29.57 -6.48 0.24
N GLN A 90 29.85 -5.23 -0.16
CA GLN A 90 30.09 -4.15 0.78
C GLN A 90 28.82 -3.80 1.55
N CYS A 91 28.96 -3.70 2.87
CA CYS A 91 27.99 -3.09 3.77
C CYS A 91 28.59 -1.82 4.37
N SER A 92 27.84 -0.72 4.38
CA SER A 92 28.37 0.58 4.79
C SER A 92 27.35 1.44 5.51
N GLN A 93 27.86 2.35 6.35
CA GLN A 93 27.10 3.37 7.06
C GLN A 93 27.86 4.70 6.99
N THR A 94 27.17 5.79 6.67
CA THR A 94 27.73 7.14 6.75
C THR A 94 27.46 7.71 8.14
N VAL A 95 28.53 8.11 8.82
CA VAL A 95 28.52 8.60 10.19
C VAL A 95 28.99 10.06 10.23
N THR A 96 28.31 10.88 11.02
CA THR A 96 28.69 12.28 11.25
C THR A 96 29.85 12.36 12.24
N VAL A 97 30.89 13.11 11.88
CA VAL A 97 32.16 13.24 12.62
C VAL A 97 32.53 14.72 12.78
N ARG A 98 33.44 15.04 13.70
CA ARG A 98 34.05 16.36 13.84
C ARG A 98 35.23 16.49 12.87
N PRO A 99 35.46 17.67 12.28
CA PRO A 99 36.72 17.97 11.62
C PRO A 99 37.94 17.84 12.55
N ASP A 100 39.12 17.59 11.98
CA ASP A 100 40.43 17.56 12.65
C ASP A 100 40.53 16.62 13.88
N SER A 101 39.68 15.60 13.96
CA SER A 101 39.47 14.76 15.14
C SER A 101 39.82 13.30 14.89
N SER A 102 40.27 12.61 15.95
CA SER A 102 40.71 11.21 15.87
C SER A 102 39.58 10.24 16.24
N TYR A 103 39.48 9.16 15.48
CA TYR A 103 38.48 8.10 15.67
C TYR A 103 39.12 6.71 15.64
N THR A 104 38.55 5.79 16.41
CA THR A 104 38.88 4.36 16.41
C THR A 104 37.68 3.56 15.89
N LEU A 105 37.85 2.94 14.73
CA LEU A 105 36.88 2.00 14.16
C LEU A 105 37.26 0.58 14.58
N ALA A 106 36.33 -0.17 15.15
CA ALA A 106 36.53 -1.56 15.52
C ALA A 106 35.29 -2.40 15.25
N GLY A 107 35.49 -3.70 15.10
CA GLY A 107 34.41 -4.65 14.83
C GLY A 107 34.89 -6.09 14.87
N TYR A 108 33.99 -7.04 15.05
CA TYR A 108 34.29 -8.46 14.95
C TYR A 108 33.89 -8.97 13.58
N VAL A 109 34.76 -9.75 12.95
CA VAL A 109 34.52 -10.34 11.63
C VAL A 109 34.77 -11.83 11.64
N ARG A 110 34.14 -12.55 10.72
CA ARG A 110 34.35 -13.98 10.48
C ARG A 110 34.29 -14.26 8.99
N GLY A 111 35.15 -15.12 8.47
CA GLY A 111 35.23 -15.48 7.05
C GLY A 111 36.60 -15.22 6.42
N SER A 112 36.69 -15.39 5.11
CA SER A 112 37.94 -15.26 4.35
C SER A 112 38.05 -13.89 3.69
N TYR A 113 39.20 -13.22 3.85
CA TYR A 113 39.51 -11.92 3.27
C TYR A 113 38.47 -10.83 3.61
N VAL A 114 38.24 -10.62 4.91
CA VAL A 114 37.27 -9.64 5.40
C VAL A 114 37.96 -8.33 5.75
N TYR A 115 37.41 -7.23 5.24
CA TYR A 115 37.90 -5.86 5.46
C TYR A 115 36.93 -5.09 6.36
N LEU A 116 37.49 -4.23 7.20
CA LEU A 116 36.80 -3.19 7.98
C LEU A 116 37.52 -1.87 7.72
N GLY A 117 36.82 -0.85 7.21
CA GLY A 117 37.46 0.40 6.84
C GLY A 117 36.56 1.63 6.93
N ALA A 118 37.19 2.77 6.70
CA ALA A 118 36.57 4.09 6.68
C ALA A 118 37.05 4.87 5.46
N SER A 119 36.11 5.40 4.68
CA SER A 119 36.37 6.21 3.49
C SER A 119 35.75 7.60 3.58
N GLY A 120 36.31 8.53 2.81
CA GLY A 120 35.92 9.94 2.87
C GLY A 120 36.42 10.63 4.14
N THR A 121 37.55 10.18 4.72
CA THR A 121 38.11 10.79 5.94
C THR A 121 38.56 12.24 5.71
N GLY A 122 38.76 12.65 4.45
CA GLY A 122 39.35 13.93 4.06
C GLY A 122 40.85 14.02 4.38
N THR A 123 41.45 12.92 4.81
CA THR A 123 42.89 12.72 4.87
C THR A 123 43.23 11.46 4.06
N THR A 124 43.66 10.39 4.72
CA THR A 124 43.91 9.08 4.11
C THR A 124 42.80 8.13 4.57
N ASP A 125 42.15 7.47 3.63
CA ASP A 125 41.18 6.42 3.92
C ASP A 125 41.90 5.19 4.50
N VAL A 126 41.27 4.51 5.46
CA VAL A 126 41.91 3.45 6.24
C VAL A 126 41.14 2.14 6.13
N SER A 127 41.86 1.03 6.21
CA SER A 127 41.24 -0.29 6.40
C SER A 127 42.14 -1.20 7.23
N ALA A 128 41.51 -2.09 7.98
CA ALA A 128 42.10 -3.28 8.57
C ALA A 128 41.45 -4.50 7.92
N TRP A 129 42.20 -5.58 7.75
CA TRP A 129 41.68 -6.80 7.13
C TRP A 129 42.32 -8.05 7.70
N THR A 130 41.64 -9.18 7.52
CA THR A 130 42.15 -10.51 7.85
C THR A 130 42.03 -11.44 6.66
N GLN A 131 43.06 -12.24 6.41
CA GLN A 131 43.06 -13.24 5.35
C GLN A 131 42.08 -14.38 5.65
N SER A 132 41.97 -14.79 6.92
CA SER A 132 41.11 -15.89 7.35
C SER A 132 40.77 -15.74 8.83
N ALA A 133 39.47 -15.66 9.12
CA ALA A 133 38.90 -15.64 10.46
C ALA A 133 37.92 -16.82 10.59
N PRO A 134 38.38 -18.03 11.00
CA PRO A 134 37.50 -19.20 11.14
C PRO A 134 36.46 -19.02 12.25
N ASP A 135 36.76 -18.18 13.24
CA ASP A 135 35.88 -17.71 14.30
C ASP A 135 35.96 -16.17 14.40
N TRP A 136 35.15 -15.56 15.27
CA TRP A 136 35.08 -14.10 15.45
C TRP A 136 36.43 -13.49 15.80
N GLN A 137 36.98 -12.72 14.86
CA GLN A 137 38.23 -11.99 15.00
C GLN A 137 37.96 -10.50 15.06
N ARG A 138 38.51 -9.81 16.07
CA ARG A 138 38.40 -8.35 16.16
C ARG A 138 39.37 -7.67 15.20
N LEU A 139 38.84 -6.79 14.35
CA LEU A 139 39.62 -5.83 13.57
C LEU A 139 39.51 -4.45 14.22
N THR A 140 40.57 -3.66 14.10
CA THR A 140 40.61 -2.28 14.59
C THR A 140 41.49 -1.44 13.67
N THR A 141 41.06 -0.21 13.40
CA THR A 141 41.85 0.81 12.71
C THR A 141 41.55 2.18 13.28
N THR A 142 42.43 3.15 13.06
CA THR A 142 42.29 4.52 13.55
C THR A 142 42.50 5.49 12.42
N PHE A 143 41.73 6.58 12.39
CA PHE A 143 41.93 7.67 11.42
C PHE A 143 41.75 9.03 12.07
N ARG A 144 42.21 10.07 11.38
CA ARG A 144 41.94 11.47 11.73
C ARG A 144 41.19 12.14 10.58
N THR A 145 40.08 12.80 10.89
CA THR A 145 39.30 13.54 9.90
C THR A 145 40.04 14.79 9.42
N GLY A 146 39.80 15.17 8.18
CA GLY A 146 40.31 16.40 7.60
C GLY A 146 39.61 17.66 8.16
N PRO A 147 40.13 18.86 7.87
CA PRO A 147 39.67 20.12 8.46
C PRO A 147 38.27 20.57 8.03
N ALA A 148 37.69 19.95 6.99
CA ALA A 148 36.32 20.20 6.55
C ALA A 148 35.44 18.94 6.61
N THR A 149 35.97 17.81 7.10
CA THR A 149 35.26 16.54 7.09
C THR A 149 34.27 16.47 8.22
N THR A 150 32.98 16.47 7.87
CA THR A 150 31.88 16.31 8.83
C THR A 150 31.17 14.97 8.71
N ARG A 151 31.51 14.16 7.70
CA ARG A 151 30.94 12.83 7.44
C ARG A 151 31.99 11.86 6.95
N VAL A 152 31.92 10.61 7.41
CA VAL A 152 32.78 9.51 6.98
C VAL A 152 31.91 8.29 6.73
N THR A 153 32.23 7.49 5.71
CA THR A 153 31.55 6.22 5.44
C THR A 153 32.39 5.09 6.02
N ILE A 154 31.88 4.40 7.03
CA ILE A 154 32.47 3.14 7.51
C ILE A 154 31.91 1.97 6.72
N TYR A 155 32.69 0.92 6.55
CA TYR A 155 32.29 -0.23 5.75
C TYR A 155 32.94 -1.54 6.18
N THR A 156 32.28 -2.64 5.82
CA THR A 156 32.87 -3.98 5.72
C THR A 156 32.69 -4.51 4.31
N HIS A 157 33.62 -5.33 3.82
CA HIS A 157 33.44 -6.08 2.58
C HIS A 157 34.29 -7.36 2.59
N GLY A 158 33.91 -8.32 1.73
CA GLY A 158 34.68 -9.53 1.47
C GLY A 158 35.64 -9.34 0.30
N TRP A 159 36.02 -10.45 -0.33
CA TRP A 159 36.86 -10.43 -1.53
C TRP A 159 36.19 -11.20 -2.67
N TYR A 160 36.44 -10.81 -3.91
CA TYR A 160 35.83 -11.47 -5.06
C TYR A 160 36.14 -12.97 -5.07
N GLY A 161 35.11 -13.77 -5.29
CA GLY A 161 35.22 -15.23 -5.33
C GLY A 161 35.41 -15.90 -3.97
N THR A 162 35.28 -15.19 -2.85
CA THR A 162 35.23 -15.81 -1.51
C THR A 162 33.78 -16.09 -1.08
N GLY A 163 33.63 -17.01 -0.13
CA GLY A 163 32.33 -17.31 0.49
C GLY A 163 31.85 -16.17 1.40
N ALA A 164 30.69 -16.39 2.05
CA ALA A 164 30.11 -15.42 2.96
C ALA A 164 31.08 -14.99 4.06
N TYR A 165 31.11 -13.69 4.34
CA TYR A 165 31.71 -13.13 5.54
C TYR A 165 30.61 -12.68 6.51
N TYR A 166 30.98 -12.53 7.78
CA TYR A 166 30.13 -12.04 8.83
C TYR A 166 30.79 -10.87 9.54
N ALA A 167 29.99 -9.93 10.03
CA ALA A 167 30.44 -8.85 10.87
C ALA A 167 29.46 -8.62 12.03
N ASP A 168 29.98 -8.23 13.19
CA ASP A 168 29.19 -7.99 14.38
C ASP A 168 29.91 -6.98 15.30
N ASP A 169 29.14 -6.32 16.15
CA ASP A 169 29.60 -5.32 17.13
C ASP A 169 30.53 -4.25 16.54
N LEU A 170 30.11 -3.67 15.41
CA LEU A 170 30.81 -2.56 14.77
C LEU A 170 30.67 -1.29 15.62
N SER A 171 31.79 -0.59 15.85
CA SER A 171 31.87 0.60 16.69
C SER A 171 32.83 1.63 16.09
N LEU A 172 32.52 2.90 16.27
CA LEU A 172 33.34 4.03 15.85
C LEU A 172 33.42 5.01 17.02
N VAL A 173 34.49 4.90 17.79
CA VAL A 173 34.68 5.66 19.02
C VAL A 173 35.56 6.88 18.75
N GLY A 174 35.08 8.06 19.13
CA GLY A 174 35.85 9.30 19.11
C GLY A 174 35.02 10.47 19.64
N PRO A 175 35.48 11.73 19.47
CA PRO A 175 34.72 12.87 19.91
C PRO A 175 33.46 12.96 19.05
N GLY A 176 32.32 12.58 19.63
CA GLY A 176 31.04 12.68 18.92
C GLY A 176 30.84 14.11 18.48
N ALA A 177 30.43 14.35 17.22
CA ALA A 177 30.02 15.70 16.81
C ALA A 177 29.11 16.28 17.90
N ASP A 178 29.26 17.56 18.27
CA ASP A 178 28.31 18.17 19.20
C ASP A 178 26.94 17.79 18.67
N ALA A 179 26.23 16.92 19.39
CA ALA A 179 24.99 16.36 18.87
C ALA A 179 24.14 17.59 18.63
N GLY A 180 23.91 17.92 17.35
CA GLY A 180 22.98 18.98 17.01
C GLY A 180 21.73 18.68 17.81
N GLN A 181 21.05 19.69 18.33
CA GLN A 181 19.78 19.38 18.94
C GLN A 181 18.89 18.71 17.87
N PRO A 182 18.02 17.74 18.24
CA PRO A 182 16.97 17.28 17.36
C PRO A 182 16.29 18.52 16.72
N PRO A 183 15.83 18.44 15.47
CA PRO A 183 15.29 19.61 14.80
C PRO A 183 14.15 20.23 15.62
N ALA A 184 13.81 21.48 15.34
CA ALA A 184 12.60 22.05 15.94
C ALA A 184 11.35 21.27 15.49
N ALA A 185 10.29 21.28 16.31
CA ALA A 185 9.03 20.67 15.92
C ALA A 185 8.52 21.29 14.59
N PRO A 186 8.08 20.49 13.60
CA PRO A 186 7.51 21.04 12.39
C PRO A 186 6.31 21.93 12.67
N THR A 187 6.19 23.00 11.88
CA THR A 187 5.07 23.94 11.95
C THR A 187 4.34 23.99 10.60
N GLY A 188 3.13 24.56 10.59
CA GLY A 188 2.34 24.71 9.37
C GLY A 188 1.86 23.38 8.78
N LEU A 189 1.73 22.32 9.59
CA LEU A 189 1.07 21.10 9.15
C LEU A 189 -0.36 21.46 8.73
N THR A 190 -0.74 21.03 7.53
CA THR A 190 -2.08 21.21 6.97
C THR A 190 -2.53 19.94 6.28
N ALA A 191 -3.83 19.66 6.36
CA ALA A 191 -4.48 18.65 5.54
C ALA A 191 -4.96 19.30 4.25
N GLY A 192 -4.55 18.73 3.12
CA GLY A 192 -4.96 19.12 1.77
C GLY A 192 -6.13 18.25 1.30
N THR A 193 -6.01 17.71 0.09
CA THR A 193 -7.04 16.84 -0.50
C THR A 193 -7.33 15.63 0.38
N VAL A 194 -8.61 15.41 0.67
CA VAL A 194 -9.11 14.29 1.45
C VAL A 194 -10.00 13.40 0.57
N SER A 195 -9.67 12.12 0.49
CA SER A 195 -10.54 11.10 -0.12
C SER A 195 -11.21 10.25 0.97
N SER A 196 -11.97 9.24 0.57
CA SER A 196 -12.51 8.25 1.49
C SER A 196 -11.47 7.35 2.13
N SER A 197 -10.28 7.26 1.56
CA SER A 197 -9.23 6.36 2.03
C SER A 197 -7.85 6.99 2.17
N THR A 198 -7.72 8.27 1.83
CA THR A 198 -6.45 9.00 1.87
C THR A 198 -6.59 10.44 2.36
N VAL A 199 -5.53 10.97 2.96
CA VAL A 199 -5.38 12.39 3.31
C VAL A 199 -4.00 12.87 2.86
N ALA A 200 -3.96 13.88 2.00
CA ALA A 200 -2.72 14.58 1.66
C ALA A 200 -2.34 15.55 2.79
N LEU A 201 -1.08 15.54 3.20
CA LEU A 201 -0.52 16.38 4.25
C LEU A 201 0.66 17.19 3.71
N SER A 202 0.79 18.44 4.16
CA SER A 202 1.96 19.27 3.87
C SER A 202 2.35 20.12 5.09
N TRP A 203 3.63 20.44 5.23
CA TRP A 203 4.18 21.21 6.36
C TRP A 203 5.33 22.12 5.92
N SER A 204 5.78 23.01 6.81
CA SER A 204 6.92 23.88 6.54
C SER A 204 8.26 23.14 6.74
N PRO A 205 9.28 23.40 5.91
CA PRO A 205 10.60 22.81 6.08
C PRO A 205 11.22 23.22 7.42
N VAL A 206 11.87 22.27 8.09
CA VAL A 206 12.59 22.49 9.35
C VAL A 206 14.10 22.52 9.08
N THR A 207 14.76 23.59 9.50
CA THR A 207 16.23 23.71 9.40
C THR A 207 16.91 22.58 10.18
N GLY A 208 17.87 21.91 9.53
CA GLY A 208 18.62 20.80 10.12
C GLY A 208 17.90 19.46 10.12
N ALA A 209 16.69 19.36 9.55
CA ALA A 209 16.02 18.09 9.31
C ALA A 209 16.55 17.40 8.05
N THR A 210 16.79 16.09 8.14
CA THR A 210 17.13 15.21 7.00
C THR A 210 15.94 14.34 6.58
N GLY A 211 14.87 14.31 7.38
CA GLY A 211 13.61 13.64 7.06
C GLY A 211 12.49 14.01 8.04
N TYR A 212 11.36 13.33 7.89
CA TYR A 212 10.16 13.51 8.70
C TYR A 212 9.48 12.17 8.97
N VAL A 213 8.84 12.06 10.13
CA VAL A 213 8.01 10.91 10.54
C VAL A 213 6.57 11.39 10.72
N LEU A 214 5.64 10.70 10.08
CA LEU A 214 4.22 10.99 10.14
C LEU A 214 3.53 10.07 11.15
N TYR A 215 2.61 10.66 11.89
CA TYR A 215 1.83 10.01 12.91
C TYR A 215 0.34 10.14 12.62
N ARG A 216 -0.40 9.05 12.86
CA ARG A 216 -1.87 8.97 12.85
C ARG A 216 -2.33 8.48 14.21
N ASP A 217 -3.15 9.27 14.89
CA ASP A 217 -3.69 9.00 16.23
C ASP A 217 -2.60 8.59 17.24
N GLY A 218 -1.42 9.22 17.11
CA GLY A 218 -0.26 8.98 17.98
C GLY A 218 0.67 7.85 17.53
N ALA A 219 0.26 6.98 16.60
CA ALA A 219 1.08 5.90 16.06
C ALA A 219 1.87 6.33 14.81
N ARG A 220 3.10 5.85 14.65
CA ARG A 220 3.91 6.09 13.44
C ARG A 220 3.30 5.35 12.26
N VAL A 221 3.11 6.03 11.13
CA VAL A 221 2.49 5.44 9.92
C VAL A 221 3.34 5.53 8.67
N GLN A 222 4.24 6.51 8.56
CA GLN A 222 5.01 6.75 7.34
C GLN A 222 6.23 7.64 7.62
N THR A 223 7.26 7.56 6.77
CA THR A 223 8.38 8.52 6.74
C THR A 223 8.41 9.28 5.42
N ALA A 224 8.98 10.49 5.42
CA ALA A 224 9.11 11.33 4.24
C ALA A 224 10.45 12.08 4.23
N THR A 225 11.03 12.29 3.05
CA THR A 225 12.24 13.11 2.85
C THR A 225 11.90 14.54 2.41
N GLY A 226 10.71 14.76 1.86
CA GLY A 226 10.16 16.08 1.52
C GLY A 226 9.20 16.62 2.57
N THR A 227 8.57 17.76 2.29
CA THR A 227 7.65 18.45 3.20
C THR A 227 6.16 18.19 2.91
N SER A 228 5.86 17.08 2.25
CA SER A 228 4.50 16.62 1.99
C SER A 228 4.46 15.10 1.87
N ALA A 229 3.31 14.50 2.18
CA ALA A 229 3.04 13.07 2.00
C ALA A 229 1.53 12.82 1.97
N THR A 230 1.10 11.72 1.34
CA THR A 230 -0.30 11.26 1.36
C THR A 230 -0.41 10.01 2.23
N VAL A 231 -1.16 10.11 3.33
CA VAL A 231 -1.43 8.98 4.22
C VAL A 231 -2.64 8.22 3.70
N GLY A 232 -2.46 6.95 3.33
CA GLY A 232 -3.51 6.08 2.82
C GLY A 232 -3.98 5.02 3.82
N GLY A 233 -4.87 4.12 3.37
CA GLY A 233 -5.41 3.04 4.19
C GLY A 233 -6.34 3.54 5.31
N LEU A 234 -7.04 4.65 5.06
CA LEU A 234 -7.99 5.24 5.98
C LEU A 234 -9.40 4.68 5.74
N THR A 235 -10.20 4.64 6.79
CA THR A 235 -11.62 4.28 6.73
C THR A 235 -12.42 5.49 6.29
N PRO A 236 -13.44 5.35 5.42
CA PRO A 236 -14.30 6.47 5.03
C PRO A 236 -15.09 7.07 6.19
N SER A 237 -15.54 8.31 6.06
CA SER A 237 -16.31 9.05 7.08
C SER A 237 -15.69 9.02 8.49
N THR A 238 -14.37 8.91 8.60
CA THR A 238 -13.66 8.72 9.87
C THR A 238 -12.70 9.88 10.10
N ALA A 239 -12.79 10.48 11.28
CA ALA A 239 -11.88 11.53 11.72
C ALA A 239 -10.55 10.92 12.20
N TYR A 240 -9.44 11.43 11.68
CA TYR A 240 -8.08 11.04 12.07
C TYR A 240 -7.29 12.26 12.53
N GLY A 241 -6.46 12.08 13.56
CA GLY A 241 -5.51 13.09 14.03
C GLY A 241 -4.12 12.85 13.47
N PHE A 242 -3.61 13.79 12.67
CA PHE A 242 -2.28 13.72 12.06
C PHE A 242 -1.29 14.65 12.75
N GLN A 243 -0.07 14.15 12.94
CA GLN A 243 1.08 14.94 13.40
C GLN A 243 2.31 14.57 12.56
N VAL A 244 3.30 15.46 12.53
CA VAL A 244 4.60 15.19 11.91
C VAL A 244 5.73 15.59 12.85
N ALA A 245 6.81 14.82 12.87
CA ALA A 245 8.06 15.15 13.55
C ALA A 245 9.21 15.22 12.54
N ALA A 246 10.15 16.12 12.75
CA ALA A 246 11.37 16.21 11.95
C ALA A 246 12.45 15.30 12.53
N THR A 247 13.28 14.73 11.68
CA THR A 247 14.39 13.85 12.09
C THR A 247 15.72 14.34 11.55
N ASN A 248 16.77 14.11 12.30
CA ASN A 248 18.16 14.21 11.84
C ASN A 248 19.04 13.16 12.55
N ASP A 249 20.34 13.25 12.33
CA ASP A 249 21.32 12.31 12.90
C ASP A 249 21.36 12.36 14.45
N ALA A 250 20.84 13.41 15.09
CA ALA A 250 20.75 13.55 16.54
C ALA A 250 19.41 13.09 17.13
N GLY A 251 18.43 12.75 16.31
CA GLY A 251 17.16 12.17 16.74
C GLY A 251 15.92 12.85 16.15
N GLU A 252 14.78 12.55 16.77
CA GLU A 252 13.47 13.06 16.36
C GLU A 252 13.06 14.26 17.21
N SER A 253 12.48 15.28 16.57
CA SER A 253 11.93 16.45 17.22
C SER A 253 10.69 16.12 18.06
N ALA A 254 10.18 17.10 18.82
CA ALA A 254 8.79 17.05 19.24
C ALA A 254 7.85 17.04 18.03
N LYS A 255 6.65 16.46 18.19
CA LYS A 255 5.62 16.41 17.14
C LYS A 255 5.01 17.80 16.92
N SER A 256 4.54 18.05 15.71
CA SER A 256 3.75 19.23 15.37
C SER A 256 2.44 19.29 16.18
N ALA A 257 1.75 20.42 16.12
CA ALA A 257 0.34 20.48 16.48
C ALA A 257 -0.46 19.46 15.64
N THR A 258 -1.49 18.87 16.24
CA THR A 258 -2.38 17.92 15.56
C THR A 258 -3.26 18.63 14.56
N VAL A 259 -3.34 18.09 13.34
CA VAL A 259 -4.36 18.43 12.35
C VAL A 259 -5.35 17.29 12.27
N THR A 260 -6.63 17.59 12.43
CA THR A 260 -7.70 16.62 12.21
C THR A 260 -8.20 16.72 10.77
N ALA A 261 -8.30 15.57 10.10
CA ALA A 261 -9.00 15.46 8.83
C ALA A 261 -10.03 14.34 8.94
N THR A 262 -11.24 14.58 8.46
CA THR A 262 -12.27 13.55 8.34
C THR A 262 -12.27 13.07 6.91
N THR A 263 -11.98 11.79 6.69
CA THR A 263 -12.09 11.20 5.36
C THR A 263 -13.47 11.46 4.79
N SER A 264 -13.53 11.71 3.50
CA SER A 264 -14.79 11.84 2.81
C SER A 264 -15.61 10.56 3.03
N ALA A 265 -16.93 10.67 2.94
CA ALA A 265 -17.73 9.48 2.74
C ALA A 265 -17.15 8.70 1.54
N GLY A 266 -17.15 7.37 1.63
CA GLY A 266 -16.80 6.51 0.50
C GLY A 266 -17.50 7.05 -0.72
N SER A 267 -16.77 7.56 -1.71
CA SER A 267 -17.37 7.89 -3.00
C SER A 267 -17.65 6.61 -3.77
N GLY A 268 -18.38 5.68 -3.16
CA GLY A 268 -19.47 5.07 -3.88
C GLY A 268 -20.40 6.24 -4.09
N GLY A 269 -20.19 7.01 -5.18
CA GLY A 269 -21.15 8.03 -5.57
C GLY A 269 -22.53 7.40 -5.50
N SER A 270 -23.59 8.18 -5.30
CA SER A 270 -24.91 7.64 -5.61
C SER A 270 -24.88 7.28 -7.10
N THR A 271 -24.49 6.05 -7.42
CA THR A 271 -24.29 5.50 -8.76
C THR A 271 -25.64 5.28 -9.43
N GLY A 272 -26.72 5.73 -8.80
CA GLY A 272 -28.10 5.42 -9.12
C GLY A 272 -28.46 3.96 -8.83
N LEU A 273 -27.53 3.14 -8.33
CA LEU A 273 -27.81 1.72 -8.10
C LEU A 273 -28.65 1.51 -6.84
N PRO A 274 -29.64 0.60 -6.89
CA PRO A 274 -30.38 0.18 -5.70
C PRO A 274 -29.45 -0.50 -4.68
N PRO A 275 -29.81 -0.53 -3.38
CA PRO A 275 -29.00 -1.17 -2.34
C PRO A 275 -28.60 -2.60 -2.69
N HIS A 276 -29.53 -3.35 -3.27
CA HIS A 276 -29.29 -4.66 -3.87
C HIS A 276 -29.54 -4.54 -5.37
N ALA A 277 -28.51 -4.80 -6.17
CA ALA A 277 -28.52 -4.65 -7.62
C ALA A 277 -28.23 -5.98 -8.31
N LEU A 278 -28.96 -6.23 -9.40
CA LEU A 278 -28.71 -7.35 -10.29
C LEU A 278 -27.97 -6.86 -11.55
N VAL A 279 -26.79 -7.41 -11.80
CA VAL A 279 -25.97 -7.11 -12.98
C VAL A 279 -26.07 -8.25 -13.98
N GLY A 280 -26.28 -7.93 -15.25
CA GLY A 280 -26.39 -8.95 -16.30
C GLY A 280 -25.65 -8.56 -17.57
N TYR A 281 -24.82 -9.48 -18.06
CA TYR A 281 -24.22 -9.38 -19.39
C TYR A 281 -25.28 -9.65 -20.46
N LEU A 282 -25.44 -8.72 -21.40
CA LEU A 282 -26.31 -8.86 -22.57
C LEU A 282 -25.47 -9.17 -23.80
N HIS A 283 -25.73 -10.30 -24.46
CA HIS A 283 -25.05 -10.67 -25.71
C HIS A 283 -25.53 -9.74 -26.85
N ALA A 284 -24.93 -8.55 -26.94
CA ALA A 284 -25.35 -7.48 -27.82
C ALA A 284 -24.62 -7.51 -29.17
N SER A 285 -23.38 -8.03 -29.20
CA SER A 285 -22.54 -8.08 -30.40
C SER A 285 -22.42 -9.46 -31.05
N PHE A 286 -22.97 -10.52 -30.44
CA PHE A 286 -22.79 -11.90 -30.90
C PHE A 286 -23.96 -12.82 -30.52
N ALA A 287 -23.95 -14.04 -31.07
CA ALA A 287 -24.80 -15.16 -30.66
C ALA A 287 -23.95 -16.37 -30.28
N ASN A 288 -24.36 -17.11 -29.23
CA ASN A 288 -23.64 -18.30 -28.75
C ASN A 288 -24.55 -19.50 -28.44
N GLY A 289 -25.79 -19.51 -28.98
CA GLY A 289 -26.77 -20.58 -28.77
C GLY A 289 -27.78 -20.35 -27.65
N SER A 290 -27.57 -19.36 -26.78
CA SER A 290 -28.55 -18.92 -25.76
C SER A 290 -29.76 -18.16 -26.32
N GLY A 291 -29.74 -17.88 -27.63
CA GLY A 291 -30.71 -17.00 -28.29
C GLY A 291 -30.37 -15.51 -28.11
N TYR A 292 -30.91 -14.68 -29.01
CA TYR A 292 -30.74 -13.23 -28.95
C TYR A 292 -31.86 -12.59 -28.12
N THR A 293 -31.50 -11.64 -27.27
CA THR A 293 -32.42 -10.83 -26.45
C THR A 293 -32.23 -9.38 -26.87
N ARG A 294 -33.29 -8.73 -27.37
CA ARG A 294 -33.23 -7.30 -27.72
C ARG A 294 -33.08 -6.47 -26.44
N MET A 295 -32.47 -5.30 -26.54
CA MET A 295 -32.32 -4.38 -25.41
C MET A 295 -33.68 -4.01 -24.80
N ALA A 296 -34.71 -3.85 -25.65
CA ALA A 296 -36.07 -3.56 -25.20
C ALA A 296 -36.75 -4.72 -24.46
N ASP A 297 -36.30 -5.96 -24.68
CA ASP A 297 -36.88 -7.18 -24.09
C ASP A 297 -36.16 -7.61 -22.81
N VAL A 298 -35.08 -6.93 -22.41
CA VAL A 298 -34.44 -7.16 -21.12
C VAL A 298 -35.45 -6.81 -20.01
N PRO A 299 -35.70 -7.69 -19.02
CA PRO A 299 -36.61 -7.39 -17.91
C PRO A 299 -36.17 -6.18 -17.07
N ASP A 300 -37.08 -5.65 -16.25
CA ASP A 300 -36.78 -4.55 -15.34
C ASP A 300 -36.08 -5.02 -14.04
N SER A 301 -35.92 -6.32 -13.84
CA SER A 301 -35.12 -6.87 -12.73
C SER A 301 -33.62 -6.53 -12.85
N TRP A 302 -33.13 -6.29 -14.07
CA TRP A 302 -31.71 -5.99 -14.32
C TRP A 302 -31.41 -4.51 -14.07
N ASP A 303 -30.56 -4.24 -13.07
CA ASP A 303 -30.18 -2.90 -12.66
C ASP A 303 -28.98 -2.34 -13.41
N VAL A 304 -28.05 -3.23 -13.77
CA VAL A 304 -26.91 -2.93 -14.63
C VAL A 304 -26.91 -3.92 -15.79
N ILE A 305 -26.82 -3.39 -17.00
CA ILE A 305 -26.84 -4.15 -18.25
C ILE A 305 -25.53 -3.90 -18.98
N ASP A 306 -24.69 -4.93 -19.02
CA ASP A 306 -23.36 -4.87 -19.62
C ASP A 306 -23.44 -5.35 -21.07
N LEU A 307 -23.23 -4.43 -22.01
CA LEU A 307 -23.28 -4.75 -23.44
C LEU A 307 -22.02 -5.54 -23.83
N ALA A 308 -22.18 -6.86 -23.96
CA ALA A 308 -21.12 -7.79 -24.32
C ALA A 308 -21.04 -7.94 -25.85
N PHE A 309 -19.93 -7.59 -26.51
CA PHE A 309 -18.74 -6.88 -26.02
C PHE A 309 -18.25 -5.84 -27.02
N GLY A 310 -17.56 -4.82 -26.52
CA GLY A 310 -16.61 -4.04 -27.29
C GLY A 310 -15.29 -4.79 -27.38
N GLU A 311 -14.75 -4.99 -28.59
CA GLU A 311 -13.59 -5.83 -28.84
C GLU A 311 -12.44 -5.03 -29.46
N PRO A 312 -11.17 -5.38 -29.17
CA PRO A 312 -10.02 -4.72 -29.77
C PRO A 312 -9.78 -5.19 -31.20
N THR A 313 -9.29 -4.30 -32.07
CA THR A 313 -8.87 -4.69 -33.44
C THR A 313 -7.64 -5.58 -33.48
N SER A 314 -6.80 -5.45 -32.46
CA SER A 314 -5.74 -6.38 -32.11
C SER A 314 -5.42 -6.20 -30.63
N THR A 315 -4.86 -7.23 -30.00
CA THR A 315 -4.57 -7.25 -28.56
C THR A 315 -3.85 -6.01 -28.06
N THR A 316 -2.92 -5.45 -28.82
CA THR A 316 -2.10 -4.29 -28.42
C THR A 316 -2.53 -2.95 -29.03
N SER A 317 -3.58 -2.94 -29.86
CA SER A 317 -4.01 -1.73 -30.58
C SER A 317 -4.54 -0.62 -29.67
N GLY A 318 -5.25 -1.00 -28.60
CA GLY A 318 -6.13 -0.11 -27.87
C GLY A 318 -7.34 0.41 -28.69
N ASP A 319 -7.51 0.05 -29.97
CA ASP A 319 -8.68 0.46 -30.76
C ASP A 319 -9.84 -0.50 -30.49
N ILE A 320 -10.80 -0.05 -29.68
CA ILE A 320 -11.99 -0.83 -29.31
C ILE A 320 -13.14 -0.51 -30.25
N ARG A 321 -13.80 -1.56 -30.77
CA ARG A 321 -14.95 -1.45 -31.65
C ARG A 321 -16.12 -2.20 -31.08
N PHE A 322 -17.29 -1.59 -31.20
CA PHE A 322 -18.56 -2.22 -30.83
C PHE A 322 -19.50 -2.19 -32.03
N THR A 323 -19.89 -3.37 -32.49
CA THR A 323 -20.91 -3.56 -33.53
C THR A 323 -21.95 -4.50 -32.96
N ARG A 324 -23.22 -4.22 -33.23
CA ARG A 324 -24.32 -5.09 -32.79
C ARG A 324 -24.28 -6.41 -33.54
N CYS A 325 -24.90 -7.43 -32.97
CA CYS A 325 -24.92 -8.77 -33.53
C CYS A 325 -25.35 -8.74 -35.01
N PRO A 326 -24.58 -9.36 -35.93
CA PRO A 326 -24.95 -9.41 -37.34
C PRO A 326 -26.32 -10.05 -37.53
N VAL A 327 -27.13 -9.54 -38.47
CA VAL A 327 -28.46 -10.12 -38.81
C VAL A 327 -28.37 -11.59 -39.21
N THR A 328 -27.23 -12.00 -39.77
CA THR A 328 -26.96 -13.41 -40.13
C THR A 328 -26.95 -14.33 -38.92
N ASP A 329 -26.47 -13.83 -37.78
CA ASP A 329 -26.26 -14.61 -36.57
C ASP A 329 -27.41 -14.36 -35.57
N CYS A 330 -28.00 -13.16 -35.62
CA CYS A 330 -29.15 -12.73 -34.83
C CYS A 330 -30.26 -12.21 -35.75
N PRO A 331 -31.13 -13.09 -36.31
CA PRO A 331 -32.16 -12.67 -37.27
C PRO A 331 -33.17 -11.64 -36.73
N THR A 332 -33.33 -11.57 -35.41
CA THR A 332 -34.25 -10.63 -34.73
C THR A 332 -33.53 -9.43 -34.12
N VAL A 333 -32.27 -9.16 -34.51
CA VAL A 333 -31.53 -7.98 -34.04
C VAL A 333 -32.28 -6.71 -34.43
N GLU A 334 -32.37 -5.76 -33.50
CA GLU A 334 -33.12 -4.52 -33.69
C GLU A 334 -32.38 -3.54 -34.61
N SER A 335 -32.95 -2.37 -34.91
CA SER A 335 -32.22 -1.31 -35.64
C SER A 335 -31.32 -0.50 -34.68
N ASP A 336 -30.36 0.27 -35.20
CA ASP A 336 -29.53 1.15 -34.35
C ASP A 336 -30.37 2.21 -33.63
N ALA A 337 -31.43 2.69 -34.28
CA ALA A 337 -32.35 3.66 -33.71
C ALA A 337 -33.14 3.03 -32.56
N ASP A 338 -33.67 1.82 -32.76
CA ASP A 338 -34.44 1.10 -31.73
C ASP A 338 -33.55 0.70 -30.55
N PHE A 339 -32.32 0.24 -30.82
CA PHE A 339 -31.35 -0.10 -29.78
C PHE A 339 -31.06 1.10 -28.88
N LYS A 340 -30.75 2.26 -29.48
CA LYS A 340 -30.49 3.50 -28.73
C LYS A 340 -31.73 4.00 -27.99
N ALA A 341 -32.92 3.83 -28.56
CA ALA A 341 -34.17 4.18 -27.89
C ALA A 341 -34.41 3.28 -26.67
N ALA A 342 -34.15 1.98 -26.79
CA ALA A 342 -34.27 1.02 -25.70
C ALA A 342 -33.27 1.28 -24.56
N ILE A 343 -32.01 1.62 -24.89
CA ILE A 343 -31.01 2.07 -23.89
C ILE A 343 -31.55 3.25 -23.09
N LYS A 344 -32.04 4.30 -23.78
CA LYS A 344 -32.62 5.47 -23.12
C LYS A 344 -33.85 5.13 -22.27
N ALA A 345 -34.70 4.22 -22.73
CA ALA A 345 -35.85 3.77 -21.96
C ALA A 345 -35.43 3.07 -20.66
N LYS A 346 -34.38 2.24 -20.71
CA LYS A 346 -33.81 1.59 -19.52
C LYS A 346 -33.19 2.59 -18.56
N GLN A 347 -32.44 3.56 -19.07
CA GLN A 347 -31.91 4.67 -18.26
C GLN A 347 -33.00 5.52 -17.61
N ALA A 348 -34.08 5.81 -18.33
CA ALA A 348 -35.24 6.51 -17.80
C ALA A 348 -35.96 5.72 -16.69
N ALA A 349 -35.88 4.39 -16.73
CA ALA A 349 -36.34 3.49 -15.67
C ALA A 349 -35.31 3.32 -14.52
N GLY A 350 -34.24 4.11 -14.50
CA GLY A 350 -33.21 4.11 -13.46
C GLY A 350 -32.11 3.06 -13.65
N LYS A 351 -32.13 2.30 -14.75
CA LYS A 351 -31.14 1.24 -15.03
C LYS A 351 -29.85 1.83 -15.56
N LYS A 352 -28.74 1.12 -15.39
CA LYS A 352 -27.42 1.48 -15.94
C LYS A 352 -27.09 0.60 -17.11
N VAL A 353 -26.64 1.21 -18.21
CA VAL A 353 -26.21 0.47 -19.40
C VAL A 353 -24.75 0.80 -19.69
N LEU A 354 -23.89 -0.21 -19.63
CA LEU A 354 -22.44 -0.05 -19.77
C LEU A 354 -21.97 -0.75 -21.05
N ILE A 355 -20.87 -0.28 -21.63
CA ILE A 355 -20.12 -1.10 -22.58
C ILE A 355 -19.21 -2.02 -21.76
N SER A 356 -19.26 -3.33 -21.98
CA SER A 356 -18.23 -4.23 -21.44
C SER A 356 -17.15 -4.46 -22.48
N ILE A 357 -15.89 -4.39 -22.05
CA ILE A 357 -14.72 -4.62 -22.90
C ILE A 357 -13.99 -5.82 -22.36
N GLY A 358 -13.89 -6.86 -23.18
CA GLY A 358 -13.24 -8.10 -22.77
C GLY A 358 -13.94 -9.34 -23.32
N GLY A 359 -14.12 -10.32 -22.44
CA GLY A 359 -14.53 -11.67 -22.77
C GLY A 359 -13.41 -12.49 -23.44
N GLN A 360 -13.67 -13.80 -23.59
CA GLN A 360 -12.72 -14.80 -24.06
C GLN A 360 -11.90 -14.39 -25.31
N ASN A 361 -12.52 -13.67 -26.24
CA ASN A 361 -11.89 -13.25 -27.51
C ASN A 361 -11.42 -11.79 -27.51
N GLY A 362 -11.77 -11.00 -26.50
CA GLY A 362 -11.53 -9.55 -26.43
C GLY A 362 -10.31 -9.14 -25.63
N GLN A 363 -9.20 -9.88 -25.70
CA GLN A 363 -8.01 -9.58 -24.90
C GLN A 363 -7.38 -8.22 -25.25
N VAL A 364 -7.18 -7.36 -24.24
CA VAL A 364 -6.61 -6.02 -24.39
C VAL A 364 -5.32 -5.87 -23.58
N GLN A 365 -4.24 -5.46 -24.23
CA GLN A 365 -2.95 -5.16 -23.61
C GLN A 365 -2.51 -3.73 -23.95
N LEU A 366 -2.67 -2.82 -22.99
CA LEU A 366 -2.27 -1.41 -23.15
C LEU A 366 -0.78 -1.25 -22.85
N THR A 367 0.10 -1.76 -23.72
CA THR A 367 1.55 -1.78 -23.49
C THR A 367 2.22 -0.40 -23.66
N THR A 368 1.55 0.56 -24.30
CA THR A 368 2.10 1.89 -24.57
C THR A 368 1.09 3.00 -24.28
N ALA A 369 1.58 4.23 -24.08
CA ALA A 369 0.73 5.41 -23.96
C ALA A 369 -0.13 5.67 -25.20
N ALA A 370 0.37 5.35 -26.41
CA ALA A 370 -0.41 5.49 -27.63
C ALA A 370 -1.59 4.51 -27.69
N ALA A 371 -1.39 3.26 -27.28
CA ALA A 371 -2.47 2.29 -27.15
C ALA A 371 -3.48 2.72 -26.08
N ARG A 372 -3.01 3.23 -24.93
CA ARG A 372 -3.86 3.84 -23.89
C ARG A 372 -4.73 4.98 -24.45
N ASP A 373 -4.14 5.90 -25.19
CA ASP A 373 -4.86 7.07 -25.73
C ASP A 373 -5.88 6.65 -26.78
N THR A 374 -5.53 5.65 -27.60
CA THR A 374 -6.44 5.03 -28.57
C THR A 374 -7.61 4.34 -27.85
N PHE A 375 -7.35 3.65 -26.74
CA PHE A 375 -8.37 3.05 -25.89
C PHE A 375 -9.32 4.09 -25.33
N VAL A 376 -8.79 5.13 -24.68
CA VAL A 376 -9.63 6.22 -24.15
C VAL A 376 -10.48 6.83 -25.25
N SER A 377 -9.91 7.11 -26.42
CA SER A 377 -10.62 7.74 -27.54
C SER A 377 -11.71 6.84 -28.13
N SER A 378 -11.41 5.56 -28.40
CA SER A 378 -12.34 4.62 -29.02
C SER A 378 -13.48 4.23 -28.07
N VAL A 379 -13.18 3.98 -26.80
CA VAL A 379 -14.18 3.71 -25.76
C VAL A 379 -15.08 4.92 -25.53
N SER A 380 -14.51 6.12 -25.42
CA SER A 380 -15.32 7.35 -25.31
C SER A 380 -16.26 7.51 -26.51
N LYS A 381 -15.80 7.19 -27.72
CA LYS A 381 -16.64 7.27 -28.92
C LYS A 381 -17.81 6.28 -28.85
N ILE A 382 -17.62 5.07 -28.34
CA ILE A 382 -18.71 4.10 -28.15
C ILE A 382 -19.72 4.65 -27.13
N ILE A 383 -19.24 5.08 -25.97
CA ILE A 383 -20.08 5.65 -24.90
C ILE A 383 -20.90 6.83 -25.45
N ASP A 384 -20.26 7.78 -26.14
CA ASP A 384 -20.92 8.95 -26.71
C ASP A 384 -21.92 8.59 -27.82
N THR A 385 -21.62 7.56 -28.63
CA THR A 385 -22.47 7.13 -29.75
C THR A 385 -23.77 6.50 -29.30
N TYR A 386 -23.73 5.70 -28.22
CA TYR A 386 -24.89 4.97 -27.69
C TYR A 386 -25.51 5.64 -26.46
N GLY A 387 -24.84 6.64 -25.87
CA GLY A 387 -25.30 7.35 -24.67
C GLY A 387 -25.21 6.49 -23.41
N LEU A 388 -24.13 5.73 -23.24
CA LEU A 388 -23.98 4.76 -22.15
C LEU A 388 -23.62 5.43 -20.81
N ASP A 389 -23.95 4.79 -19.70
CA ASP A 389 -23.65 5.29 -18.33
C ASP A 389 -22.18 5.10 -17.95
N GLY A 390 -21.46 4.23 -18.64
CA GLY A 390 -20.05 3.99 -18.39
C GLY A 390 -19.52 2.69 -18.98
N LEU A 391 -18.64 2.04 -18.22
CA LEU A 391 -17.73 1.01 -18.69
C LEU A 391 -17.60 -0.14 -17.67
N ASP A 392 -17.68 -1.35 -18.18
CA ASP A 392 -17.26 -2.57 -17.50
C ASP A 392 -15.92 -3.07 -18.07
N ILE A 393 -14.96 -3.39 -17.21
CA ILE A 393 -13.68 -4.00 -17.59
C ILE A 393 -13.74 -5.49 -17.29
N ASP A 394 -13.85 -6.28 -18.35
CA ASP A 394 -13.89 -7.74 -18.33
C ASP A 394 -12.61 -8.34 -18.93
N PHE A 395 -11.46 -7.77 -18.54
CA PHE A 395 -10.17 -8.17 -19.08
C PHE A 395 -9.75 -9.54 -18.56
N GLU A 396 -9.90 -10.55 -19.40
CA GLU A 396 -9.56 -11.95 -19.12
C GLU A 396 -8.23 -12.37 -19.78
N GLY A 397 -7.83 -13.62 -19.56
CA GLY A 397 -6.80 -14.29 -20.35
C GLY A 397 -5.41 -13.68 -20.15
N HIS A 398 -4.84 -13.05 -21.18
CA HIS A 398 -3.51 -12.43 -21.13
C HIS A 398 -3.58 -10.89 -21.18
N SER A 399 -4.74 -10.31 -20.89
CA SER A 399 -4.93 -8.86 -20.93
C SER A 399 -4.06 -8.13 -19.90
N LEU A 400 -3.94 -8.70 -18.70
CA LEU A 400 -3.12 -8.16 -17.61
C LEU A 400 -2.11 -9.20 -17.11
N SER A 401 -0.92 -8.72 -16.79
CA SER A 401 0.15 -9.49 -16.14
C SER A 401 1.05 -8.52 -15.39
N LEU A 402 1.88 -9.04 -14.49
CA LEU A 402 2.89 -8.31 -13.75
C LEU A 402 4.29 -8.67 -14.25
N ASP A 403 5.12 -7.66 -14.47
CA ASP A 403 6.55 -7.84 -14.68
C ASP A 403 7.19 -8.39 -13.39
N THR A 404 8.27 -9.17 -13.52
CA THR A 404 8.92 -9.85 -12.38
C THR A 404 9.28 -8.95 -11.20
N ASN A 405 9.58 -7.67 -11.45
CA ASN A 405 9.97 -6.71 -10.41
C ASN A 405 8.80 -5.85 -9.89
N ASP A 406 7.60 -5.99 -10.46
CA ASP A 406 6.41 -5.29 -10.00
C ASP A 406 5.77 -6.03 -8.82
N THR A 407 6.29 -5.75 -7.63
CA THR A 407 5.93 -6.48 -6.39
C THR A 407 5.03 -5.68 -5.44
N ASN A 408 4.70 -4.43 -5.79
CA ASN A 408 3.91 -3.54 -4.93
C ASN A 408 2.65 -3.07 -5.64
N PHE A 409 1.52 -3.71 -5.35
CA PHE A 409 0.22 -3.34 -5.93
C PHE A 409 -0.19 -1.88 -5.67
N LYS A 410 0.37 -1.21 -4.67
CA LYS A 410 0.08 0.20 -4.35
C LYS A 410 0.78 1.16 -5.30
N SER A 411 1.86 0.71 -5.93
CA SER A 411 2.71 1.49 -6.84
C SER A 411 3.16 0.62 -8.02
N PRO A 412 2.21 0.19 -8.89
CA PRO A 412 2.53 -0.70 -10.01
C PRO A 412 3.47 -0.01 -11.01
N THR A 413 4.30 -0.81 -11.67
CA THR A 413 5.27 -0.36 -12.68
C THR A 413 5.07 -1.02 -14.04
N THR A 414 4.35 -2.15 -14.09
CA THR A 414 4.10 -2.90 -15.31
C THR A 414 3.27 -2.07 -16.29
N PRO A 415 3.72 -1.85 -17.54
CA PRO A 415 3.07 -0.91 -18.46
C PRO A 415 1.58 -1.18 -18.69
N VAL A 416 1.16 -2.45 -18.86
CA VAL A 416 -0.26 -2.78 -19.09
C VAL A 416 -1.16 -2.38 -17.91
N ILE A 417 -0.65 -2.49 -16.67
CA ILE A 417 -1.35 -2.08 -15.45
C ILE A 417 -1.41 -0.56 -15.33
N VAL A 418 -0.25 0.10 -15.45
CA VAL A 418 -0.13 1.56 -15.30
C VAL A 418 -0.97 2.28 -16.34
N ASN A 419 -0.94 1.81 -17.60
CA ASN A 419 -1.72 2.40 -18.68
C ASN A 419 -3.22 2.14 -18.52
N LEU A 420 -3.65 0.96 -18.05
CA LEU A 420 -5.06 0.72 -17.75
C LEU A 420 -5.58 1.65 -16.65
N ILE A 421 -4.85 1.77 -15.53
CA ILE A 421 -5.21 2.70 -14.45
C ILE A 421 -5.32 4.14 -14.99
N SER A 422 -4.34 4.56 -15.81
CA SER A 422 -4.34 5.89 -16.43
C SER A 422 -5.52 6.10 -17.39
N ALA A 423 -5.88 5.10 -18.20
CA ALA A 423 -7.03 5.16 -19.09
C ALA A 423 -8.35 5.31 -18.33
N LEU A 424 -8.55 4.48 -17.29
CA LEU A 424 -9.78 4.48 -16.50
C LEU A 424 -9.96 5.80 -15.72
N LYS A 425 -8.88 6.34 -15.14
CA LYS A 425 -8.91 7.69 -14.53
C LYS A 425 -9.23 8.78 -15.54
N THR A 426 -8.73 8.66 -16.78
CA THR A 426 -9.02 9.63 -17.84
C THR A 426 -10.49 9.59 -18.26
N LEU A 427 -11.06 8.39 -18.42
CA LEU A 427 -12.49 8.22 -18.71
C LEU A 427 -13.36 8.75 -17.56
N LYS A 428 -13.02 8.41 -16.31
CA LYS A 428 -13.72 8.94 -15.13
C LYS A 428 -13.68 10.46 -15.07
N ALA A 429 -12.53 11.07 -15.34
CA ALA A 429 -12.39 12.53 -15.37
C ALA A 429 -13.22 13.18 -16.50
N ARG A 430 -13.34 12.52 -17.66
CA ARG A 430 -14.13 13.01 -18.79
C ARG A 430 -15.62 13.04 -18.50
N TYR A 431 -16.16 11.97 -17.91
CA TYR A 431 -17.59 11.78 -17.68
C TYR A 431 -18.06 12.19 -16.28
N GLY A 432 -17.12 12.43 -15.36
CA GLY A 432 -17.38 12.95 -14.03
C GLY A 432 -18.03 11.95 -13.08
N SER A 433 -18.74 12.48 -12.09
CA SER A 433 -19.35 11.68 -11.02
C SER A 433 -20.45 10.73 -11.51
N GLY A 434 -21.07 11.01 -12.66
CA GLY A 434 -22.10 10.15 -13.27
C GLY A 434 -21.56 8.90 -13.95
N PHE A 435 -20.24 8.80 -14.19
CA PHE A 435 -19.62 7.65 -14.83
C PHE A 435 -19.67 6.40 -13.93
N VAL A 436 -20.31 5.35 -14.43
CA VAL A 436 -20.37 4.04 -13.78
C VAL A 436 -19.18 3.19 -14.25
N LEU A 437 -18.35 2.76 -13.30
CA LEU A 437 -17.19 1.91 -13.58
C LEU A 437 -17.35 0.58 -12.85
N THR A 438 -17.41 -0.52 -13.60
CA THR A 438 -17.44 -1.88 -13.05
C THR A 438 -16.27 -2.71 -13.56
N MET A 439 -16.00 -3.82 -12.88
CA MET A 439 -14.94 -4.76 -13.25
C MET A 439 -15.39 -6.19 -12.95
N ALA A 440 -15.10 -7.11 -13.87
CA ALA A 440 -15.37 -8.54 -13.75
C ALA A 440 -14.12 -9.43 -13.94
N PRO A 441 -13.04 -9.25 -13.15
CA PRO A 441 -11.90 -10.13 -13.28
C PRO A 441 -12.23 -11.55 -12.83
N GLU A 442 -11.56 -12.54 -13.42
CA GLU A 442 -11.52 -13.91 -12.89
C GLU A 442 -10.83 -13.94 -11.51
N THR A 443 -11.18 -14.90 -10.65
CA THR A 443 -10.56 -15.11 -9.33
C THR A 443 -9.02 -15.21 -9.39
N PHE A 444 -8.51 -15.70 -10.52
CA PHE A 444 -7.08 -15.79 -10.82
C PHE A 444 -6.35 -14.44 -10.71
N PHE A 445 -6.98 -13.36 -11.15
CA PHE A 445 -6.37 -12.03 -11.13
C PHE A 445 -6.52 -11.31 -9.79
N VAL A 446 -7.34 -11.84 -8.87
CA VAL A 446 -7.70 -11.17 -7.61
C VAL A 446 -7.39 -12.05 -6.40
N GLN A 447 -8.23 -13.04 -6.08
CA GLN A 447 -8.11 -13.85 -4.87
C GLN A 447 -6.89 -14.76 -4.88
N LEU A 448 -6.44 -15.26 -6.05
CA LEU A 448 -5.17 -15.99 -6.14
C LEU A 448 -3.98 -15.12 -5.66
N GLY A 449 -4.14 -13.79 -5.70
CA GLY A 449 -3.29 -12.78 -5.08
C GLY A 449 -2.92 -13.04 -3.63
N TYR A 450 -3.77 -13.77 -2.88
CA TYR A 450 -3.48 -14.18 -1.51
C TYR A 450 -2.28 -15.14 -1.42
N GLN A 451 -2.15 -16.04 -2.40
CA GLN A 451 -1.06 -17.02 -2.48
C GLN A 451 0.11 -16.50 -3.30
N TYR A 452 -0.19 -15.86 -4.43
CA TYR A 452 0.80 -15.53 -5.45
C TYR A 452 0.53 -14.15 -6.03
N TYR A 453 1.58 -13.35 -6.19
CA TYR A 453 1.52 -12.04 -6.83
C TYR A 453 2.56 -11.96 -7.93
N GLY A 454 2.10 -11.89 -9.18
CA GLY A 454 2.94 -12.01 -10.37
C GLY A 454 3.73 -13.31 -10.40
N THR A 455 4.93 -13.27 -10.98
CA THR A 455 5.83 -14.44 -11.02
C THR A 455 6.36 -14.86 -9.65
N GLY A 456 6.02 -14.12 -8.59
CA GLY A 456 6.54 -14.27 -7.23
C GLY A 456 8.04 -14.02 -7.14
N LYS A 457 8.55 -14.00 -5.90
CA LYS A 457 9.98 -13.74 -5.60
C LYS A 457 10.93 -14.70 -6.30
N TRP A 458 10.46 -15.92 -6.60
CA TRP A 458 11.28 -17.00 -7.16
C TRP A 458 11.02 -17.26 -8.65
N GLY A 459 10.16 -16.46 -9.30
CA GLY A 459 9.94 -16.51 -10.74
C GLY A 459 9.17 -17.73 -11.27
N GLY A 460 8.54 -18.53 -10.40
CA GLY A 460 7.91 -19.80 -10.76
C GLY A 460 6.38 -19.77 -10.86
N GLN A 461 5.76 -18.65 -10.47
CA GLN A 461 4.31 -18.48 -10.52
C GLN A 461 3.87 -17.83 -11.85
N ASP A 462 2.59 -17.97 -12.18
CA ASP A 462 2.02 -17.31 -13.36
C ASP A 462 1.98 -15.78 -13.16
N PRO A 463 2.51 -14.97 -14.10
CA PRO A 463 2.59 -13.52 -13.96
C PRO A 463 1.23 -12.81 -13.86
N ARG A 464 0.11 -13.50 -14.16
CA ARG A 464 -1.23 -12.93 -14.07
C ARG A 464 -1.84 -13.03 -12.68
N ALA A 465 -1.26 -13.84 -11.79
CA ALA A 465 -1.77 -14.03 -10.44
C ALA A 465 -1.78 -12.69 -9.67
N GLY A 466 -2.96 -12.27 -9.22
CA GLY A 466 -3.12 -10.99 -8.50
C GLY A 466 -2.94 -9.73 -9.37
N ALA A 467 -2.84 -9.84 -10.70
CA ALA A 467 -2.54 -8.69 -11.56
C ALA A 467 -3.65 -7.62 -11.61
N TYR A 468 -4.87 -7.92 -11.15
CA TYR A 468 -5.93 -6.90 -11.02
C TYR A 468 -5.85 -6.08 -9.73
N LEU A 469 -5.19 -6.59 -8.68
CA LEU A 469 -5.08 -5.89 -7.39
C LEU A 469 -4.59 -4.45 -7.51
N PRO A 470 -3.53 -4.13 -8.29
CA PRO A 470 -3.12 -2.73 -8.47
C PRO A 470 -4.19 -1.86 -9.13
N VAL A 471 -4.95 -2.42 -10.08
CA VAL A 471 -6.01 -1.70 -10.79
C VAL A 471 -7.16 -1.39 -9.83
N ILE A 472 -7.63 -2.39 -9.10
CA ILE A 472 -8.70 -2.24 -8.10
C ILE A 472 -8.26 -1.25 -7.02
N TYR A 473 -7.04 -1.39 -6.48
CA TYR A 473 -6.52 -0.50 -5.46
C TYR A 473 -6.47 0.97 -5.92
N ALA A 474 -5.97 1.22 -7.13
CA ALA A 474 -5.81 2.57 -7.66
C ALA A 474 -7.13 3.27 -8.01
N LEU A 475 -8.21 2.50 -8.20
CA LEU A 475 -9.53 2.97 -8.60
C LEU A 475 -10.60 2.73 -7.53
N ARG A 476 -10.25 2.22 -6.35
CA ARG A 476 -11.22 1.84 -5.30
C ARG A 476 -12.13 2.97 -4.84
N ASP A 477 -11.72 4.23 -4.97
CA ASP A 477 -12.54 5.40 -4.63
C ASP A 477 -13.48 5.80 -5.80
N ASP A 478 -13.21 5.33 -7.02
CA ASP A 478 -13.98 5.59 -8.25
C ASP A 478 -14.81 4.39 -8.74
N LEU A 479 -14.49 3.19 -8.26
CA LEU A 479 -15.11 1.92 -8.64
C LEU A 479 -16.55 1.85 -8.10
N THR A 480 -17.51 1.69 -9.02
CA THR A 480 -18.91 1.49 -8.65
C THR A 480 -19.13 0.10 -8.08
N LEU A 481 -18.65 -0.93 -8.80
CA LEU A 481 -18.91 -2.32 -8.44
C LEU A 481 -17.79 -3.23 -8.96
N LEU A 482 -17.30 -4.10 -8.10
CA LEU A 482 -16.47 -5.25 -8.43
C LEU A 482 -17.35 -6.49 -8.33
N HIS A 483 -17.44 -7.25 -9.41
CA HIS A 483 -18.11 -8.55 -9.43
C HIS A 483 -17.18 -9.58 -10.04
N VAL A 484 -16.31 -10.12 -9.19
CA VAL A 484 -15.37 -11.19 -9.58
C VAL A 484 -16.17 -12.36 -10.12
N GLN A 485 -15.65 -12.97 -11.19
CA GLN A 485 -16.23 -14.16 -11.78
C GLN A 485 -15.92 -15.38 -10.90
N ASP A 486 -16.85 -15.76 -10.02
CA ASP A 486 -16.71 -16.94 -9.16
C ASP A 486 -17.09 -18.23 -9.91
N TYR A 487 -16.66 -18.35 -11.15
CA TYR A 487 -16.96 -19.46 -12.05
C TYR A 487 -15.84 -19.63 -13.07
N ASN A 488 -15.84 -20.76 -13.80
CA ASN A 488 -14.72 -21.18 -14.64
C ASN A 488 -13.36 -21.15 -13.91
N SER A 489 -13.39 -21.24 -12.57
CA SER A 489 -12.24 -21.06 -11.70
C SER A 489 -11.68 -22.40 -11.24
N GLY A 490 -10.36 -22.48 -11.14
CA GLY A 490 -9.73 -23.53 -10.33
C GLY A 490 -10.01 -23.35 -8.83
N PRO A 491 -9.55 -24.28 -7.97
CA PRO A 491 -9.61 -24.09 -6.53
C PRO A 491 -8.81 -22.86 -6.11
N ILE A 492 -9.37 -22.05 -5.20
CA ILE A 492 -8.72 -20.86 -4.65
C ILE A 492 -8.63 -20.99 -3.14
N MET A 493 -7.51 -20.59 -2.56
CA MET A 493 -7.33 -20.61 -1.11
C MET A 493 -8.05 -19.43 -0.44
N GLY A 494 -8.96 -19.73 0.49
CA GLY A 494 -9.65 -18.74 1.31
C GLY A 494 -8.81 -18.23 2.47
N LEU A 495 -9.36 -17.29 3.24
CA LEU A 495 -8.71 -16.71 4.43
C LEU A 495 -8.51 -17.73 5.57
N ASP A 496 -9.26 -18.84 5.53
CA ASP A 496 -9.11 -19.99 6.40
C ASP A 496 -7.91 -20.90 6.02
N ASN A 497 -7.15 -20.52 4.99
CA ASN A 497 -6.04 -21.29 4.42
C ASN A 497 -6.46 -22.67 3.90
N GLN A 498 -7.73 -22.83 3.51
CA GLN A 498 -8.22 -24.02 2.82
C GLN A 498 -8.54 -23.70 1.36
N TYR A 499 -8.39 -24.70 0.49
CA TYR A 499 -8.81 -24.57 -0.91
C TYR A 499 -10.32 -24.77 -1.02
N HIS A 500 -10.98 -23.81 -1.64
CA HIS A 500 -12.40 -23.86 -1.98
C HIS A 500 -12.55 -24.01 -3.48
N SER A 501 -13.48 -24.87 -3.90
CA SER A 501 -13.75 -25.14 -5.33
C SER A 501 -15.16 -24.69 -5.68
N MET A 502 -15.33 -24.12 -6.87
CA MET A 502 -16.64 -23.73 -7.40
C MET A 502 -17.63 -24.91 -7.44
N GLY A 503 -18.93 -24.61 -7.35
CA GLY A 503 -20.00 -25.62 -7.37
C GLY A 503 -20.79 -25.75 -6.05
N GLY A 504 -20.61 -24.84 -5.10
CA GLY A 504 -21.43 -24.72 -3.89
C GLY A 504 -21.26 -23.35 -3.22
N ALA A 505 -22.09 -23.05 -2.22
CA ALA A 505 -22.12 -21.73 -1.57
C ALA A 505 -20.77 -21.34 -0.92
N ASP A 506 -20.04 -22.29 -0.34
CA ASP A 506 -18.78 -22.02 0.39
C ASP A 506 -17.73 -21.31 -0.49
N PHE A 507 -17.66 -21.63 -1.78
CA PHE A 507 -16.74 -20.96 -2.69
C PHE A 507 -17.07 -19.47 -2.82
N HIS A 508 -18.33 -19.16 -3.11
CA HIS A 508 -18.81 -17.78 -3.24
C HIS A 508 -18.65 -17.00 -1.93
N ILE A 509 -18.93 -17.63 -0.80
CA ILE A 509 -18.76 -17.04 0.53
C ILE A 509 -17.28 -16.71 0.76
N ALA A 510 -16.38 -17.66 0.54
CA ALA A 510 -14.94 -17.47 0.76
C ALA A 510 -14.36 -16.39 -0.16
N MET A 511 -14.67 -16.43 -1.46
CA MET A 511 -14.14 -15.48 -2.45
C MET A 511 -14.63 -14.05 -2.17
N THR A 512 -15.87 -13.90 -1.72
CA THR A 512 -16.47 -12.61 -1.38
C THR A 512 -15.94 -12.07 -0.04
N ASP A 513 -15.79 -12.93 0.97
CA ASP A 513 -15.20 -12.55 2.27
C ASP A 513 -13.79 -11.95 2.10
N MET A 514 -12.95 -12.52 1.22
CA MET A 514 -11.63 -11.96 0.92
C MET A 514 -11.67 -10.49 0.50
N LEU A 515 -12.65 -10.10 -0.34
CA LEU A 515 -12.79 -8.71 -0.80
C LEU A 515 -13.31 -7.78 0.30
N LEU A 516 -14.17 -8.29 1.18
CA LEU A 516 -14.84 -7.52 2.23
C LEU A 516 -14.02 -7.40 3.51
N THR A 517 -13.08 -8.32 3.72
CA THR A 517 -12.16 -8.35 4.87
C THR A 517 -10.79 -7.80 4.51
N GLY A 518 -10.37 -7.95 3.25
CA GLY A 518 -8.99 -7.72 2.83
C GLY A 518 -8.09 -8.91 3.16
N PHE A 519 -6.91 -8.97 2.55
CA PHE A 519 -6.02 -10.12 2.68
C PHE A 519 -4.54 -9.78 2.45
N PRO A 520 -3.59 -10.46 3.11
CA PRO A 520 -2.17 -10.30 2.84
C PRO A 520 -1.83 -10.83 1.44
N VAL A 521 -1.24 -9.98 0.61
CA VAL A 521 -0.87 -10.35 -0.76
C VAL A 521 0.36 -11.24 -0.73
N ALA A 522 0.31 -12.38 -1.41
CA ALA A 522 1.33 -13.43 -1.40
C ALA A 522 1.76 -13.85 0.02
N GLY A 523 0.81 -13.87 0.96
CA GLY A 523 1.05 -14.18 2.38
C GLY A 523 1.84 -13.13 3.16
N ASP A 524 2.17 -11.96 2.57
CA ASP A 524 2.90 -10.90 3.25
C ASP A 524 1.97 -10.07 4.15
N THR A 525 2.04 -10.30 5.46
CA THR A 525 1.30 -9.56 6.48
C THR A 525 1.63 -8.06 6.53
N GLY A 526 2.79 -7.64 6.00
CA GLY A 526 3.15 -6.23 5.83
C GLY A 526 2.53 -5.59 4.58
N ASN A 527 1.99 -6.39 3.66
CA ASN A 527 1.42 -5.95 2.40
C ASN A 527 -0.01 -6.45 2.19
N VAL A 528 -0.93 -5.90 2.98
CA VAL A 528 -2.36 -6.26 2.95
C VAL A 528 -3.12 -5.48 1.89
N PHE A 529 -3.82 -6.19 1.01
CA PHE A 529 -4.86 -5.62 0.15
C PHE A 529 -6.06 -5.23 1.02
N PRO A 530 -6.45 -3.95 1.04
CA PRO A 530 -7.46 -3.46 1.97
C PRO A 530 -8.87 -3.93 1.58
N PRO A 531 -9.79 -4.04 2.55
CA PRO A 531 -11.18 -4.37 2.25
C PRO A 531 -11.82 -3.32 1.33
N LEU A 532 -12.72 -3.78 0.46
CA LEU A 532 -13.66 -2.93 -0.27
C LEU A 532 -14.90 -2.67 0.59
N ARG A 533 -15.62 -1.60 0.26
CA ARG A 533 -16.91 -1.38 0.91
C ARG A 533 -17.90 -2.45 0.42
N PRO A 534 -18.81 -2.95 1.27
CA PRO A 534 -19.84 -3.90 0.84
C PRO A 534 -20.63 -3.43 -0.38
N ASP A 535 -20.91 -2.12 -0.45
CA ASP A 535 -21.65 -1.48 -1.53
C ASP A 535 -20.93 -1.48 -2.89
N GLN A 536 -19.65 -1.91 -2.92
CA GLN A 536 -18.81 -2.07 -4.11
C GLN A 536 -18.60 -3.52 -4.51
N VAL A 537 -19.20 -4.50 -3.83
CA VAL A 537 -18.96 -5.91 -4.10
C VAL A 537 -20.26 -6.61 -4.45
N ALA A 538 -20.28 -7.30 -5.59
CA ALA A 538 -21.30 -8.26 -5.97
C ALA A 538 -20.64 -9.60 -6.32
N ILE A 539 -21.42 -10.68 -6.34
CA ILE A 539 -20.92 -12.03 -6.61
C ILE A 539 -21.22 -12.38 -8.07
N GLY A 540 -20.19 -12.69 -8.87
CA GLY A 540 -20.37 -13.14 -10.26
C GLY A 540 -20.67 -14.63 -10.34
N MET A 541 -21.81 -15.01 -10.92
CA MET A 541 -22.26 -16.41 -11.00
C MET A 541 -22.79 -16.75 -12.41
N PRO A 542 -22.69 -18.01 -12.88
CA PRO A 542 -23.34 -18.43 -14.11
C PRO A 542 -24.86 -18.48 -13.93
N ALA A 543 -25.62 -17.90 -14.87
CA ALA A 543 -27.09 -17.88 -14.81
C ALA A 543 -27.71 -19.27 -14.90
N SER A 544 -26.99 -20.21 -15.53
CA SER A 544 -27.41 -21.59 -15.71
C SER A 544 -26.21 -22.50 -15.91
N VAL A 545 -26.45 -23.82 -15.89
CA VAL A 545 -25.45 -24.85 -16.23
C VAL A 545 -24.85 -24.69 -17.63
N ASN A 546 -25.52 -23.99 -18.54
CA ASN A 546 -25.03 -23.73 -19.89
C ASN A 546 -24.14 -22.50 -20.01
N ALA A 547 -24.11 -21.65 -18.97
CA ALA A 547 -23.40 -20.39 -19.00
C ALA A 547 -21.92 -20.51 -18.61
N GLY A 548 -21.54 -21.57 -17.91
CA GLY A 548 -20.16 -21.82 -17.50
C GLY A 548 -20.08 -22.89 -16.41
N ASN A 549 -18.87 -23.36 -16.13
CA ASN A 549 -18.63 -24.24 -15.00
C ASN A 549 -18.73 -23.46 -13.69
N GLY A 550 -19.25 -24.08 -12.63
CA GLY A 550 -19.41 -23.41 -11.33
C GLY A 550 -20.83 -22.87 -11.07
N TYR A 551 -21.81 -23.18 -11.93
CA TYR A 551 -23.22 -22.95 -11.62
C TYR A 551 -23.59 -23.58 -10.26
N VAL A 552 -24.41 -22.85 -9.49
CA VAL A 552 -25.02 -23.32 -8.25
C VAL A 552 -26.53 -23.13 -8.31
N SER A 553 -27.28 -23.99 -7.62
CA SER A 553 -28.75 -23.89 -7.58
C SER A 553 -29.22 -22.62 -6.84
N PRO A 554 -30.44 -22.12 -7.08
CA PRO A 554 -31.03 -21.00 -6.34
C PRO A 554 -30.91 -21.11 -4.81
N ALA A 555 -31.09 -22.32 -4.25
CA ALA A 555 -30.97 -22.54 -2.81
C ALA A 555 -29.53 -22.30 -2.29
N GLU A 556 -28.51 -22.60 -3.09
CA GLU A 556 -27.11 -22.34 -2.74
C GLU A 556 -26.74 -20.86 -2.94
N VAL A 557 -27.39 -20.16 -3.89
CA VAL A 557 -27.32 -18.69 -4.01
C VAL A 557 -27.88 -18.03 -2.76
N ASP A 558 -29.10 -18.40 -2.35
CA ASP A 558 -29.75 -17.90 -1.13
C ASP A 558 -28.89 -18.17 0.11
N LYS A 559 -28.27 -19.36 0.18
CA LYS A 559 -27.36 -19.74 1.26
C LYS A 559 -26.12 -18.86 1.32
N ALA A 560 -25.49 -18.55 0.18
CA ALA A 560 -24.36 -17.64 0.12
C ALA A 560 -24.76 -16.23 0.57
N LEU A 561 -25.90 -15.73 0.10
CA LEU A 561 -26.45 -14.43 0.50
C LEU A 561 -26.81 -14.39 1.99
N ASP A 562 -27.47 -15.42 2.53
CA ASP A 562 -27.80 -15.50 3.96
C ASP A 562 -26.54 -15.47 4.82
N CYS A 563 -25.50 -16.19 4.43
CA CYS A 563 -24.25 -16.20 5.19
C CYS A 563 -23.58 -14.83 5.17
N LEU A 564 -23.38 -14.25 3.98
CA LEU A 564 -22.67 -13.00 3.81
C LEU A 564 -23.44 -11.79 4.36
N THR A 565 -24.76 -11.74 4.18
CA THR A 565 -25.57 -10.55 4.51
C THR A 565 -26.26 -10.62 5.87
N LYS A 566 -26.56 -11.83 6.37
CA LYS A 566 -27.30 -12.06 7.64
C LYS A 566 -26.48 -12.82 8.68
N GLY A 567 -25.37 -13.46 8.32
CA GLY A 567 -24.58 -14.29 9.22
C GLY A 567 -25.28 -15.61 9.60
N THR A 568 -26.20 -16.08 8.77
CA THR A 568 -27.03 -17.27 9.01
C THR A 568 -26.95 -18.26 7.86
N ASN A 569 -27.33 -19.52 8.08
CA ASN A 569 -27.35 -20.55 7.03
C ASN A 569 -25.99 -20.72 6.31
N CYS A 570 -24.89 -20.42 7.00
CA CYS A 570 -23.56 -20.60 6.43
C CYS A 570 -23.25 -22.08 6.14
N GLY A 571 -22.41 -22.32 5.13
CA GLY A 571 -21.82 -23.64 4.91
C GLY A 571 -20.69 -23.91 5.89
N SER A 572 -19.63 -24.57 5.42
CA SER A 572 -18.48 -24.93 6.27
C SER A 572 -17.48 -23.79 6.46
N TYR A 573 -17.49 -22.79 5.56
CA TYR A 573 -16.62 -21.62 5.65
C TYR A 573 -17.15 -20.62 6.70
N ALA A 574 -16.28 -20.21 7.62
CA ALA A 574 -16.59 -19.21 8.63
C ALA A 574 -16.19 -17.80 8.14
N THR A 575 -17.17 -16.91 7.97
CA THR A 575 -16.91 -15.53 7.54
C THR A 575 -16.27 -14.69 8.63
N HIS A 576 -15.47 -13.70 8.23
CA HIS A 576 -14.84 -12.74 9.16
C HIS A 576 -15.77 -11.58 9.56
N GLY A 577 -16.98 -11.54 8.99
CA GLY A 577 -17.98 -10.52 9.26
C GLY A 577 -19.34 -10.85 8.65
N THR A 578 -20.23 -9.87 8.74
CA THR A 578 -21.54 -9.88 8.10
C THR A 578 -21.72 -8.52 7.44
N TRP A 579 -22.13 -8.52 6.17
CA TRP A 579 -22.16 -7.34 5.31
C TRP A 579 -23.54 -7.17 4.68
N PRO A 580 -24.53 -6.62 5.44
CA PRO A 580 -25.86 -6.34 4.91
C PRO A 580 -25.86 -5.40 3.70
N GLY A 581 -24.82 -4.59 3.54
CA GLY A 581 -24.63 -3.69 2.41
C GLY A 581 -24.00 -4.32 1.17
N LEU A 582 -23.83 -5.64 1.11
CA LEU A 582 -23.36 -6.33 -0.10
C LEU A 582 -24.24 -5.93 -1.29
N ARG A 583 -23.62 -5.50 -2.39
CA ARG A 583 -24.36 -4.89 -3.50
C ARG A 583 -25.28 -5.86 -4.20
N GLY A 584 -24.98 -7.14 -4.31
CA GLY A 584 -25.89 -8.11 -4.94
C GLY A 584 -25.15 -9.12 -5.81
N LEU A 585 -25.74 -9.44 -6.96
CA LEU A 585 -25.27 -10.49 -7.86
C LEU A 585 -24.99 -9.94 -9.25
N MET A 586 -23.98 -10.52 -9.89
CA MET A 586 -23.73 -10.40 -11.32
C MET A 586 -23.92 -11.77 -11.95
N THR A 587 -24.40 -11.79 -13.20
CA THR A 587 -24.41 -13.03 -13.95
C THR A 587 -23.94 -12.91 -15.40
N TRP A 588 -23.16 -13.90 -15.79
CA TRP A 588 -23.12 -14.37 -17.15
C TRP A 588 -24.25 -15.39 -17.35
N SER A 589 -25.36 -15.07 -18.01
CA SER A 589 -25.70 -13.80 -18.66
C SER A 589 -27.23 -13.64 -18.74
N VAL A 590 -27.73 -12.45 -19.10
CA VAL A 590 -29.17 -12.19 -19.32
C VAL A 590 -29.76 -13.19 -20.33
N ASN A 591 -29.00 -13.48 -21.39
CA ASN A 591 -29.43 -14.42 -22.44
C ASN A 591 -29.48 -15.85 -21.92
N TRP A 592 -28.50 -16.28 -21.11
CA TRP A 592 -28.52 -17.61 -20.51
C TRP A 592 -29.60 -17.76 -19.44
N ASP A 593 -29.89 -16.70 -18.68
CA ASP A 593 -31.02 -16.70 -17.75
C ASP A 593 -32.34 -16.82 -18.51
N ARG A 594 -32.52 -16.05 -19.59
CA ARG A 594 -33.69 -16.19 -20.49
C ARG A 594 -33.83 -17.61 -21.02
N PHE A 595 -32.74 -18.20 -21.49
CA PHE A 595 -32.71 -19.56 -22.00
C PHE A 595 -33.13 -20.58 -20.94
N ALA A 596 -32.73 -20.37 -19.68
CA ALA A 596 -33.12 -21.15 -18.52
C ALA A 596 -34.49 -20.76 -17.93
N GLY A 597 -35.28 -19.94 -18.63
CA GLY A 597 -36.61 -19.55 -18.19
C GLY A 597 -36.62 -18.53 -17.05
N TRP A 598 -35.61 -17.67 -16.96
CA TRP A 598 -35.48 -16.59 -16.00
C TRP A 598 -35.34 -17.05 -14.53
N GLU A 599 -34.69 -18.19 -14.29
CA GLU A 599 -34.55 -18.73 -12.93
C GLU A 599 -33.68 -17.83 -12.04
N PHE A 600 -32.57 -17.32 -12.55
CA PHE A 600 -31.60 -16.53 -11.79
C PHE A 600 -32.20 -15.20 -11.35
N GLN A 601 -32.76 -14.40 -12.28
CA GLN A 601 -33.38 -13.12 -11.89
C GLN A 601 -34.56 -13.31 -10.95
N ARG A 602 -35.38 -14.36 -11.14
CA ARG A 602 -36.56 -14.59 -10.28
C ARG A 602 -36.16 -15.03 -8.88
N ASN A 603 -35.05 -15.76 -8.74
CA ASN A 603 -34.49 -16.07 -7.42
C ASN A 603 -33.98 -14.80 -6.74
N PHE A 604 -33.23 -13.95 -7.45
CA PHE A 604 -32.76 -12.66 -6.92
C PHE A 604 -33.91 -11.76 -6.45
N ASP A 605 -34.92 -11.54 -7.31
CA ASP A 605 -36.11 -10.74 -6.99
C ASP A 605 -36.89 -11.36 -5.82
N GLY A 606 -37.01 -12.69 -5.79
CA GLY A 606 -37.66 -13.41 -4.70
C GLY A 606 -36.94 -13.27 -3.35
N TYR A 607 -35.61 -13.14 -3.37
CA TYR A 607 -34.78 -13.00 -2.18
C TYR A 607 -34.78 -11.58 -1.61
N PHE A 608 -34.60 -10.57 -2.47
CA PHE A 608 -34.46 -9.17 -2.03
C PHE A 608 -35.78 -8.38 -2.03
N GLY A 609 -36.82 -8.86 -2.71
CA GLY A 609 -38.07 -8.12 -2.95
C GLY A 609 -37.90 -7.01 -3.98
#